data_AF-A0A9E3U101-F1
#
_entry.id   AF-A0A9E3U101-F1
#
_cell.length_a   1.000
_cell.length_b   1.000
_cell.length_c   1.000
_cell.angle_alpha   90.00
_cell.angle_beta   90.00
_cell.angle_gamma   90.00
#
_symmetry.space_group_name_H-M   'P 1'
#
loop_
_entity.id
_entity.type
_entity.pdbx_description
1 polymer ?
#
loop_
_entity_poly.entity_id
_entity_poly.type
_entity_poly.pdbx_seq_one_letter_code
_entity_poly.pdbx_strand_id
1 'polypeptide(L)'
;MATTWRIQRRTLQRFLALGLLASIALLRGDVSAELRKLFDGRVVGPVAASTNSDDDPTFNGGAALKTDPDLEQLLHKADLFAADGRYDLACVLWQRVLNEAGGTVMTRDEWTMKKYRRAYRRYRSVIGEIEQTIAKLPDGGLKTYRITADGEAQALLAAAEGENEEEALAQITQRFFMSSLGDDAALRLASLRMDRHDFVGADRLLNKILDEFPDPSVSRQDVLLRLAVARSRVGDAEAAQSALDELKRAGTSDRLLSRIEADFSRAGVAKPHLAGASRDWPMPLGNSARTGHMQSLPLAVTKTTLSELWTEPHEIDPAPSGGGQYPFPVYKEIEQLRRSVLKSTEDESSAAMRKAMIARWTNGAWAPAGDVLLSDGQVYFKSIDRLMCRDLQSCDLQWMGRENRFQLDQLSQMAMQRGQQVGQPANFAEMMLFGDRIQQGMTIDSGVVYNIEGTLAGEYKPAPNQQRAARYGYGGTAPRTRRNWLCAYNAKSGKMLWRRSAAGAEQESKFE
;
A
#
# COMPACT_ATOMS: atom_id res chain seq x y z
N MET A 1 -8.13 -63.31 40.24
CA MET A 1 -9.11 -62.22 40.52
C MET A 1 -8.58 -61.07 41.39
N ALA A 2 -7.46 -61.21 42.12
CA ALA A 2 -6.92 -60.12 42.95
C ALA A 2 -6.11 -59.04 42.19
N THR A 3 -5.61 -59.35 40.98
CA THR A 3 -4.77 -58.45 40.17
C THR A 3 -5.57 -57.43 39.37
N THR A 4 -6.75 -57.81 38.87
CA THR A 4 -7.66 -56.91 38.14
C THR A 4 -8.25 -55.82 39.05
N TRP A 5 -8.48 -56.13 40.33
CA TRP A 5 -9.00 -55.18 41.30
C TRP A 5 -7.99 -54.08 41.69
N ARG A 6 -6.68 -54.39 41.70
CA ARG A 6 -5.61 -53.40 41.98
C ARG A 6 -5.41 -52.43 40.82
N ILE A 7 -5.66 -52.86 39.59
CA ILE A 7 -5.56 -52.00 38.40
C ILE A 7 -6.71 -50.99 38.40
N GLN A 8 -7.94 -51.45 38.60
CA GLN A 8 -9.12 -50.57 38.67
C GLN A 8 -9.03 -49.53 39.79
N ARG A 9 -8.49 -49.89 40.96
CA ARG A 9 -8.35 -48.95 42.08
C ARG A 9 -7.30 -47.86 41.80
N ARG A 10 -6.23 -48.19 41.07
CA ARG A 10 -5.21 -47.21 40.66
C ARG A 10 -5.68 -46.29 39.55
N THR A 11 -6.51 -46.76 38.61
CA THR A 11 -7.15 -45.88 37.62
C THR A 11 -8.16 -44.96 38.29
N LEU A 12 -9.02 -45.46 39.19
CA LEU A 12 -10.01 -44.62 39.88
C LEU A 12 -9.36 -43.53 40.73
N GLN A 13 -8.26 -43.84 41.44
CA GLN A 13 -7.51 -42.86 42.23
C GLN A 13 -6.84 -41.78 41.36
N ARG A 14 -6.39 -42.14 40.15
CA ARG A 14 -5.84 -41.16 39.20
C ARG A 14 -6.93 -40.26 38.62
N PHE A 15 -8.12 -40.81 38.33
CA PHE A 15 -9.25 -40.00 37.86
C PHE A 15 -9.77 -39.04 38.94
N LEU A 16 -9.84 -39.47 40.19
CA LEU A 16 -10.23 -38.60 41.31
C LEU A 16 -9.18 -37.50 41.58
N ALA A 17 -7.88 -37.82 41.48
CA ALA A 17 -6.82 -36.81 41.64
C ALA A 17 -6.81 -35.79 40.49
N LEU A 18 -7.06 -36.22 39.26
CA LEU A 18 -7.19 -35.33 38.08
C LEU A 18 -8.45 -34.45 38.18
N GLY A 19 -9.57 -35.00 38.65
CA GLY A 19 -10.79 -34.22 38.89
C GLY A 19 -10.60 -33.14 39.96
N LEU A 20 -9.91 -33.47 41.06
CA LEU A 20 -9.64 -32.52 42.14
C LEU A 20 -8.69 -31.39 41.70
N LEU A 21 -7.67 -31.71 40.89
CA LEU A 21 -6.74 -30.71 40.34
C LEU A 21 -7.42 -29.80 39.31
N ALA A 22 -8.31 -30.34 38.46
CA ALA A 22 -9.07 -29.54 37.50
C ALA A 22 -10.05 -28.57 38.20
N SER A 23 -10.68 -28.99 39.31
CA SER A 23 -11.55 -28.10 40.10
C SER A 23 -10.78 -26.98 40.81
N ILE A 24 -9.54 -27.23 41.23
CA ILE A 24 -8.67 -26.21 41.85
C ILE A 24 -8.14 -25.22 40.78
N ALA A 25 -7.86 -25.68 39.56
CA ALA A 25 -7.44 -24.82 38.45
C ALA A 25 -8.57 -23.91 37.94
N LEU A 26 -9.81 -24.40 37.92
CA LEU A 26 -11.01 -23.61 37.59
C LEU A 26 -11.29 -22.49 38.59
N LEU A 27 -10.90 -22.66 39.86
CA LEU A 27 -11.04 -21.63 40.90
C LEU A 27 -9.91 -20.57 40.87
N ARG A 28 -8.84 -20.78 40.10
CA ARG A 28 -7.66 -19.89 40.08
C ARG A 28 -7.42 -19.17 38.75
N GLY A 29 -8.24 -19.41 37.72
CA GLY A 29 -8.16 -18.67 36.45
C GLY A 29 -6.90 -18.96 35.62
N ASP A 30 -6.17 -20.04 35.91
CA ASP A 30 -4.82 -20.28 35.39
C ASP A 30 -4.77 -21.47 34.39
N VAL A 31 -5.81 -21.58 33.55
CA VAL A 31 -6.01 -22.71 32.60
C VAL A 31 -4.95 -22.71 31.46
N SER A 32 -4.29 -21.57 31.22
CA SER A 32 -3.34 -21.35 30.12
C SER A 32 -2.01 -22.10 30.28
N ALA A 33 -1.49 -22.24 31.51
CA ALA A 33 -0.16 -22.80 31.75
C ALA A 33 -0.12 -24.35 31.75
N GLU A 34 -1.22 -24.98 32.17
CA GLU A 34 -1.30 -26.45 32.26
C GLU A 34 -1.64 -27.11 30.93
N LEU A 35 -2.39 -26.43 30.06
CA LEU A 35 -2.58 -26.85 28.66
C LEU A 35 -1.26 -26.85 27.89
N ARG A 36 -0.37 -25.87 28.12
CA ARG A 36 0.97 -25.85 27.50
C ARG A 36 1.82 -27.06 27.87
N LYS A 37 1.73 -27.56 29.10
CA LYS A 37 2.47 -28.75 29.55
C LYS A 37 1.91 -30.07 28.99
N LEU A 38 0.65 -30.10 28.59
CA LEU A 38 0.00 -31.31 28.04
C LEU A 38 0.35 -31.55 26.56
N PHE A 39 0.77 -30.51 25.83
CA PHE A 39 1.13 -30.59 24.40
C PHE A 39 2.63 -30.75 24.12
N ASP A 40 3.52 -30.45 25.07
CA ASP A 40 4.98 -30.65 24.91
C ASP A 40 5.45 -32.10 25.11
N GLY A 41 4.54 -33.03 25.40
CA GLY A 41 4.86 -34.37 25.89
C GLY A 41 4.52 -35.51 24.93
N ARG A 42 4.95 -35.50 23.66
CA ARG A 42 5.17 -36.73 22.85
C ARG A 42 5.83 -36.42 21.49
N VAL A 43 7.14 -36.56 21.45
CA VAL A 43 7.91 -36.68 20.21
C VAL A 43 7.57 -38.03 19.58
N VAL A 44 6.75 -38.02 18.52
CA VAL A 44 6.67 -39.11 17.54
C VAL A 44 7.72 -38.82 16.48
N GLY A 45 8.51 -39.84 16.12
CA GLY A 45 9.71 -39.72 15.27
C GLY A 45 9.45 -39.09 13.88
N PRO A 46 10.53 -38.69 13.19
CA PRO A 46 10.44 -37.82 12.03
C PRO A 46 9.77 -38.53 10.85
N VAL A 47 8.61 -38.03 10.45
CA VAL A 47 8.10 -38.23 9.09
C VAL A 47 8.93 -37.34 8.19
N ALA A 48 9.47 -37.92 7.11
CA ALA A 48 10.40 -37.27 6.20
C ALA A 48 9.89 -35.88 5.76
N ALA A 49 10.58 -34.83 6.22
CA ALA A 49 10.36 -33.48 5.77
C ALA A 49 10.71 -33.41 4.28
N SER A 50 9.74 -33.08 3.43
CA SER A 50 10.07 -32.54 2.11
C SER A 50 10.80 -31.22 2.34
N THR A 51 12.10 -31.21 2.07
CA THR A 51 12.93 -30.02 2.03
C THR A 51 12.41 -29.06 0.96
N ASN A 52 11.51 -28.17 1.34
CA ASN A 52 11.29 -26.93 0.62
C ASN A 52 12.14 -25.88 1.32
N SER A 53 13.31 -25.64 0.74
CA SER A 53 14.24 -24.59 1.15
C SER A 53 13.56 -23.23 1.10
N ASP A 54 13.80 -22.41 2.13
CA ASP A 54 13.46 -20.98 2.25
C ASP A 54 14.08 -20.06 1.19
N ASP A 55 14.65 -20.63 0.12
CA ASP A 55 15.16 -19.93 -1.04
C ASP A 55 14.46 -20.51 -2.27
N ASP A 56 13.40 -19.84 -2.76
CA ASP A 56 12.99 -19.98 -4.15
C ASP A 56 13.83 -18.98 -4.97
N PRO A 57 14.94 -19.41 -5.62
CA PRO A 57 15.87 -18.53 -6.32
C PRO A 57 15.27 -17.88 -7.58
N THR A 58 13.99 -18.11 -7.88
CA THR A 58 13.34 -17.60 -9.09
C THR A 58 12.90 -16.14 -8.99
N PHE A 59 12.89 -15.53 -7.81
CA PHE A 59 12.54 -14.12 -7.60
C PHE A 59 13.75 -13.24 -7.26
N ASN A 60 14.79 -13.28 -8.11
CA ASN A 60 15.92 -12.35 -8.04
C ASN A 60 15.47 -10.92 -8.46
N GLY A 61 14.94 -10.13 -7.51
CA GLY A 61 14.82 -8.67 -7.65
C GLY A 61 13.41 -8.05 -7.53
N GLY A 62 12.38 -8.81 -7.17
CA GLY A 62 11.03 -8.28 -6.88
C GLY A 62 10.75 -8.11 -5.39
N ALA A 63 9.69 -7.37 -5.02
CA ALA A 63 9.19 -7.34 -3.64
C ALA A 63 8.88 -8.77 -3.18
N ALA A 64 9.62 -9.28 -2.21
CA ALA A 64 9.42 -10.63 -1.68
C ALA A 64 8.01 -10.72 -1.07
N LEU A 65 7.21 -11.65 -1.56
CA LEU A 65 5.90 -11.95 -0.99
C LEU A 65 6.12 -12.54 0.40
N LYS A 66 5.39 -12.04 1.40
CA LYS A 66 5.45 -12.58 2.76
C LYS A 66 4.80 -13.97 2.75
N THR A 67 5.62 -15.00 2.78
CA THR A 67 5.24 -16.41 2.94
C THR A 67 5.75 -16.88 4.31
N ASP A 68 5.04 -17.80 4.95
CA ASP A 68 5.40 -18.32 6.26
C ASP A 68 5.17 -19.84 6.30
N PRO A 69 6.24 -20.66 6.32
CA PRO A 69 6.13 -22.11 6.28
C PRO A 69 5.47 -22.69 7.54
N ASP A 70 5.55 -22.01 8.68
CA ASP A 70 4.93 -22.49 9.93
C ASP A 70 3.40 -22.37 9.85
N LEU A 71 2.90 -21.28 9.26
CA LEU A 71 1.47 -21.10 9.00
C LEU A 71 0.94 -22.12 7.98
N GLU A 72 1.72 -22.44 6.95
CA GLU A 72 1.37 -23.48 5.98
C GLU A 72 1.28 -24.87 6.63
N GLN A 73 2.20 -25.20 7.54
CA GLN A 73 2.15 -26.46 8.30
C GLN A 73 0.95 -26.53 9.25
N LEU A 74 0.62 -25.42 9.92
CA LEU A 74 -0.57 -25.34 10.78
C LEU A 74 -1.85 -25.52 9.97
N LEU A 75 -1.93 -24.89 8.79
CA LEU A 75 -3.08 -25.04 7.89
C LEU A 75 -3.21 -26.49 7.39
N HIS A 76 -2.11 -27.12 6.99
CA HIS A 76 -2.12 -28.51 6.57
C HIS A 76 -2.61 -29.45 7.69
N LYS A 77 -2.18 -29.22 8.93
CA LYS A 77 -2.67 -29.97 10.10
C LYS A 77 -4.17 -29.75 10.32
N ALA A 78 -4.65 -28.51 10.18
CA ALA A 78 -6.06 -28.19 10.30
C ALA A 78 -6.90 -28.92 9.23
N ASP A 79 -6.43 -28.96 7.98
CA ASP A 79 -7.07 -29.69 6.88
C ASP A 79 -7.15 -31.20 7.16
N LEU A 80 -6.11 -31.80 7.75
CA LEU A 80 -6.12 -33.21 8.18
C LEU A 80 -7.16 -33.46 9.28
N PHE A 81 -7.24 -32.61 10.30
CA PHE A 81 -8.25 -32.75 11.36
C PHE A 81 -9.68 -32.55 10.84
N ALA A 82 -9.87 -31.65 9.89
CA ALA A 82 -11.15 -31.45 9.23
C ALA A 82 -11.56 -32.69 8.40
N ALA A 83 -10.62 -33.29 7.67
CA ALA A 83 -10.85 -34.54 6.93
C ALA A 83 -11.21 -35.72 7.86
N ASP A 84 -10.64 -35.76 9.07
CA ASP A 84 -10.97 -36.73 10.12
C ASP A 84 -12.34 -36.44 10.80
N GLY A 85 -13.03 -35.35 10.46
CA GLY A 85 -14.28 -34.92 11.09
C GLY A 85 -14.10 -34.29 12.48
N ARG A 86 -12.86 -34.02 12.90
CA ARG A 86 -12.54 -33.36 14.17
C ARG A 86 -12.46 -31.85 13.99
N TYR A 87 -13.62 -31.25 13.81
CA TYR A 87 -13.75 -29.80 13.62
C TYR A 87 -13.35 -29.00 14.86
N ASP A 88 -13.47 -29.56 16.06
CA ASP A 88 -13.03 -28.96 17.31
C ASP A 88 -11.55 -28.56 17.28
N LEU A 89 -10.67 -29.45 16.84
CA LEU A 89 -9.23 -29.20 16.73
C LEU A 89 -8.90 -28.33 15.50
N ALA A 90 -9.57 -28.58 14.38
CA ALA A 90 -9.36 -27.81 13.15
C ALA A 90 -9.67 -26.33 13.34
N CYS A 91 -10.78 -25.99 14.01
CA CYS A 91 -11.21 -24.62 14.27
C CYS A 91 -10.19 -23.82 15.10
N VAL A 92 -9.60 -24.44 16.13
CA VAL A 92 -8.56 -23.80 16.96
C VAL A 92 -7.32 -23.47 16.13
N LEU A 93 -6.92 -24.36 15.23
CA LEU A 93 -5.78 -24.13 14.35
C LEU A 93 -6.07 -23.05 13.30
N TRP A 94 -7.24 -23.08 12.67
CA TRP A 94 -7.66 -22.02 11.74
C TRP A 94 -7.72 -20.66 12.43
N GLN A 95 -8.30 -20.57 13.62
CA GLN A 95 -8.35 -19.31 14.37
C GLN A 95 -6.96 -18.80 14.75
N ARG A 96 -6.03 -19.71 15.12
CA ARG A 96 -4.64 -19.34 15.37
C ARG A 96 -3.98 -18.76 14.14
N VAL A 97 -4.15 -19.39 12.98
CA VAL A 97 -3.61 -18.87 11.72
C VAL A 97 -4.26 -17.53 11.36
N LEU A 98 -5.57 -17.34 11.55
CA LEU A 98 -6.23 -16.04 11.33
C LEU A 98 -5.66 -14.93 12.22
N ASN A 99 -5.27 -15.25 13.45
CA ASN A 99 -4.67 -14.30 14.39
C ASN A 99 -3.22 -13.92 13.99
N GLU A 100 -2.45 -14.83 13.38
CA GLU A 100 -1.03 -14.66 13.08
C GLU A 100 -0.75 -14.25 11.61
N ALA A 101 -1.65 -14.59 10.66
CA ALA A 101 -1.39 -14.48 9.23
C ALA A 101 -1.22 -13.05 8.71
N GLY A 102 -2.01 -12.08 9.21
CA GLY A 102 -1.95 -10.70 8.71
C GLY A 102 -2.05 -10.62 7.18
N GLY A 103 -1.01 -10.09 6.52
CA GLY A 103 -0.92 -9.99 5.05
C GLY A 103 -0.18 -11.13 4.35
N THR A 104 0.04 -12.26 5.04
CA THR A 104 0.78 -13.42 4.49
C THR A 104 -0.02 -14.07 3.35
N VAL A 105 0.71 -14.45 2.30
CA VAL A 105 0.17 -15.19 1.17
C VAL A 105 0.74 -16.61 1.16
N MET A 106 0.00 -17.53 0.56
CA MET A 106 0.44 -18.91 0.37
C MET A 106 0.20 -19.36 -1.07
N THR A 107 0.82 -20.48 -1.43
CA THR A 107 0.58 -21.15 -2.71
C THR A 107 0.36 -22.64 -2.47
N ARG A 108 -0.35 -23.29 -3.41
CA ARG A 108 -0.56 -24.75 -3.40
C ARG A 108 -0.08 -25.31 -4.73
N ASP A 109 0.34 -26.56 -4.77
CA ASP A 109 0.81 -27.20 -6.00
C ASP A 109 -0.25 -27.15 -7.12
N GLU A 110 -1.52 -27.32 -6.74
CA GLU A 110 -2.69 -27.21 -7.62
C GLU A 110 -2.86 -25.84 -8.27
N TRP A 111 -2.28 -24.80 -7.67
CA TRP A 111 -2.34 -23.42 -8.16
C TRP A 111 -1.19 -23.07 -9.09
N THR A 112 -0.42 -24.07 -9.51
CA THR A 112 0.65 -23.92 -10.49
C THR A 112 0.10 -24.09 -11.91
N MET A 113 0.05 -23.00 -12.67
CA MET A 113 -0.35 -23.01 -14.08
C MET A 113 0.86 -23.19 -14.99
N LYS A 114 0.87 -24.20 -15.86
CA LYS A 114 1.89 -24.35 -16.91
C LYS A 114 1.38 -23.77 -18.21
N LYS A 115 1.98 -22.68 -18.70
CA LYS A 115 1.64 -22.06 -19.99
C LYS A 115 2.91 -21.80 -20.79
N TYR A 116 2.93 -22.28 -22.04
CA TYR A 116 4.01 -22.05 -23.02
C TYR A 116 5.43 -22.18 -22.44
N ARG A 117 5.76 -23.38 -21.93
CA ARG A 117 7.05 -23.77 -21.31
C ARG A 117 7.41 -23.11 -19.97
N ARG A 118 6.56 -22.26 -19.38
CA ARG A 118 6.77 -21.68 -18.03
C ARG A 118 5.71 -22.15 -17.05
N ALA A 119 6.12 -22.41 -15.81
CA ALA A 119 5.24 -22.68 -14.68
C ALA A 119 5.04 -21.39 -13.87
N TYR A 120 3.78 -21.03 -13.61
CA TYR A 120 3.39 -19.85 -12.85
C TYR A 120 2.69 -20.32 -11.57
N ARG A 121 3.21 -19.95 -10.41
CA ARG A 121 2.55 -20.19 -9.12
C ARG A 121 1.58 -19.04 -8.83
N ARG A 122 0.31 -19.36 -8.55
CA ARG A 122 -0.67 -18.38 -8.09
C ARG A 122 -0.63 -18.32 -6.56
N TYR A 123 -0.46 -17.11 -6.03
CA TYR A 123 -0.49 -16.82 -4.60
C TYR A 123 -1.89 -16.31 -4.22
N ARG A 124 -2.37 -16.72 -3.04
CA ARG A 124 -3.63 -16.24 -2.45
C ARG A 124 -3.41 -15.84 -1.00
N SER A 125 -4.30 -15.00 -0.49
CA SER A 125 -4.32 -14.64 0.93
C SER A 125 -4.61 -15.88 1.78
N VAL A 126 -3.80 -16.10 2.83
CA VAL A 126 -4.03 -17.19 3.80
C VAL A 126 -5.39 -17.00 4.48
N ILE A 127 -5.71 -15.76 4.88
CA ILE A 127 -6.99 -15.42 5.52
C ILE A 127 -8.16 -15.77 4.59
N GLY A 128 -8.09 -15.34 3.33
CA GLY A 128 -9.17 -15.58 2.37
C GLY A 128 -9.41 -17.06 2.09
N GLU A 129 -8.35 -17.89 2.08
CA GLU A 129 -8.53 -19.35 1.92
C GLU A 129 -9.15 -20.00 3.16
N ILE A 130 -8.74 -19.59 4.37
CA ILE A 130 -9.31 -20.12 5.62
C ILE A 130 -10.78 -19.73 5.72
N GLU A 131 -11.11 -18.47 5.44
CA GLU A 131 -12.50 -17.98 5.42
C GLU A 131 -13.35 -18.78 4.44
N GLN A 132 -12.88 -19.01 3.21
CA GLN A 132 -13.58 -19.85 2.24
C GLN A 132 -13.71 -21.31 2.67
N THR A 133 -12.73 -21.83 3.41
CA THR A 133 -12.76 -23.20 3.94
C THR A 133 -13.82 -23.31 5.03
N ILE A 134 -13.84 -22.36 5.98
CA ILE A 134 -14.83 -22.30 7.06
C ILE A 134 -16.24 -22.12 6.50
N ALA A 135 -16.42 -21.24 5.51
CA ALA A 135 -17.72 -21.00 4.86
C ALA A 135 -18.28 -22.24 4.15
N LYS A 136 -17.43 -23.18 3.73
CA LYS A 136 -17.81 -24.43 3.07
C LYS A 136 -17.94 -25.62 4.03
N LEU A 137 -17.72 -25.42 5.33
CA LEU A 137 -17.88 -26.49 6.31
C LEU A 137 -19.33 -26.95 6.37
N PRO A 138 -19.58 -28.24 6.66
CA PRO A 138 -20.91 -28.71 7.02
C PRO A 138 -21.43 -27.95 8.27
N ASP A 139 -22.75 -27.85 8.41
CA ASP A 139 -23.41 -27.11 9.50
C ASP A 139 -22.86 -27.44 10.90
N GLY A 140 -22.48 -28.70 11.15
CA GLY A 140 -21.87 -29.13 12.42
C GLY A 140 -20.49 -28.53 12.67
N GLY A 141 -19.65 -28.42 11.64
CA GLY A 141 -18.33 -27.78 11.71
C GLY A 141 -18.46 -26.27 11.89
N LEU A 142 -19.35 -25.62 11.13
CA LEU A 142 -19.60 -24.18 11.25
C LEU A 142 -20.13 -23.80 12.64
N LYS A 143 -21.05 -24.59 13.21
CA LYS A 143 -21.54 -24.39 14.59
C LYS A 143 -20.41 -24.52 15.61
N THR A 144 -19.53 -25.49 15.43
CA THR A 144 -18.38 -25.70 16.33
C THR A 144 -17.44 -24.51 16.30
N TYR A 145 -17.13 -24.00 15.11
CA TYR A 145 -16.34 -22.79 14.93
C TYR A 145 -16.97 -21.58 15.65
N ARG A 146 -18.27 -21.34 15.40
CA ARG A 146 -19.01 -20.21 15.98
C ARG A 146 -19.02 -20.22 17.49
N ILE A 147 -19.23 -21.37 18.14
CA ILE A 147 -19.21 -21.45 19.61
C ILE A 147 -17.90 -20.90 20.19
N THR A 148 -16.76 -21.21 19.57
CA THR A 148 -15.46 -20.70 20.02
C THR A 148 -15.22 -19.25 19.63
N ALA A 149 -15.51 -18.89 18.38
CA ALA A 149 -15.24 -17.56 17.84
C ALA A 149 -16.16 -16.49 18.44
N ASP A 150 -17.43 -16.81 18.67
CA ASP A 150 -18.43 -15.90 19.24
C ASP A 150 -18.06 -15.47 20.66
N GLY A 151 -17.51 -16.39 21.47
CA GLY A 151 -17.06 -16.07 22.82
C GLY A 151 -15.95 -15.02 22.83
N GLU A 152 -14.95 -15.15 21.94
CA GLU A 152 -13.86 -14.17 21.82
C GLU A 152 -14.33 -12.85 21.19
N ALA A 153 -15.16 -12.92 20.14
CA ALA A 153 -15.71 -11.74 19.49
C ALA A 153 -16.61 -10.92 20.42
N GLN A 154 -17.47 -11.58 21.21
CA GLN A 154 -18.33 -10.92 22.18
C GLN A 154 -17.51 -10.28 23.31
N ALA A 155 -16.43 -10.91 23.76
CA ALA A 155 -15.52 -10.33 24.73
C ALA A 155 -14.83 -9.06 24.20
N LEU A 156 -14.41 -9.05 22.93
CA LEU A 156 -13.85 -7.86 22.27
C LEU A 156 -14.87 -6.73 22.18
N LEU A 157 -16.11 -7.03 21.79
CA LEU A 157 -17.16 -6.03 21.67
C LEU A 157 -17.56 -5.45 23.04
N ALA A 158 -17.66 -6.31 24.07
CA ALA A 158 -18.00 -5.89 25.43
C ALA A 158 -16.90 -5.02 26.09
N ALA A 159 -15.65 -5.19 25.66
CA ALA A 159 -14.53 -4.36 26.12
C ALA A 159 -14.45 -3.00 25.39
N ALA A 160 -15.21 -2.83 24.30
CA ALA A 160 -15.14 -1.65 23.47
C ALA A 160 -16.21 -0.62 23.87
N GLU A 161 -15.79 0.48 24.48
CA GLU A 161 -16.66 1.63 24.77
C GLU A 161 -16.18 2.88 24.02
N GLY A 162 -17.11 3.66 23.47
CA GLY A 162 -16.85 4.95 22.84
C GLY A 162 -15.92 4.87 21.62
N GLU A 163 -14.80 5.57 21.67
CA GLU A 163 -13.85 5.69 20.54
C GLU A 163 -13.20 4.36 20.14
N ASN A 164 -13.20 3.35 21.03
CA ASN A 164 -12.63 2.03 20.77
C ASN A 164 -13.59 1.07 20.04
N GLU A 165 -14.87 1.45 19.85
CA GLU A 165 -15.87 0.62 19.15
C GLU A 165 -15.39 0.26 17.74
N GLU A 166 -14.87 1.22 16.98
CA GLU A 166 -14.44 0.99 15.60
C GLU A 166 -13.24 0.04 15.49
N GLU A 167 -12.28 0.14 16.42
CA GLU A 167 -11.13 -0.76 16.44
C GLU A 167 -11.56 -2.19 16.78
N ALA A 168 -12.47 -2.36 17.74
CA ALA A 168 -13.00 -3.68 18.08
C ALA A 168 -13.77 -4.29 16.91
N LEU A 169 -14.61 -3.51 16.22
CA LEU A 169 -15.30 -3.95 15.01
C LEU A 169 -14.31 -4.34 13.90
N ALA A 170 -13.22 -3.57 13.72
CA ALA A 170 -12.16 -3.91 12.78
C ALA A 170 -11.46 -5.24 13.15
N GLN A 171 -11.21 -5.49 14.44
CA GLN A 171 -10.63 -6.75 14.89
C GLN A 171 -11.58 -7.93 14.70
N ILE A 172 -12.87 -7.76 14.98
CA ILE A 172 -13.90 -8.80 14.76
C ILE A 172 -13.99 -9.14 13.28
N THR A 173 -14.08 -8.13 12.41
CA THR A 173 -14.17 -8.33 10.95
C THR A 173 -12.91 -8.89 10.32
N GLN A 174 -11.74 -8.70 10.96
CA GLN A 174 -10.48 -9.26 10.47
C GLN A 174 -10.22 -10.69 10.95
N ARG A 175 -10.58 -11.01 12.20
CA ARG A 175 -10.18 -12.26 12.88
C ARG A 175 -11.32 -13.24 13.06
N PHE A 176 -12.53 -12.73 13.20
CA PHE A 176 -13.72 -13.50 13.54
C PHE A 176 -14.85 -13.28 12.51
N PHE A 177 -14.49 -13.03 11.25
CA PHE A 177 -15.48 -12.71 10.22
C PHE A 177 -16.53 -13.80 10.03
N MET A 178 -16.18 -15.09 10.18
CA MET A 178 -17.12 -16.21 10.05
C MET A 178 -17.90 -16.55 11.35
N SER A 179 -17.73 -15.74 12.40
CA SER A 179 -18.52 -15.82 13.63
C SER A 179 -19.97 -15.37 13.40
N SER A 180 -20.86 -15.61 14.36
CA SER A 180 -22.24 -15.10 14.28
C SER A 180 -22.35 -13.58 14.43
N LEU A 181 -21.29 -12.91 14.95
CA LEU A 181 -21.22 -11.46 15.10
C LEU A 181 -20.50 -10.78 13.92
N GLY A 182 -19.94 -11.55 12.99
CA GLY A 182 -19.01 -11.05 11.97
C GLY A 182 -19.67 -10.17 10.91
N ASP A 183 -20.88 -10.53 10.46
CA ASP A 183 -21.65 -9.78 9.48
C ASP A 183 -22.24 -8.50 10.08
N ASP A 184 -22.78 -8.55 11.29
CA ASP A 184 -23.23 -7.39 12.05
C ASP A 184 -22.08 -6.40 12.27
N ALA A 185 -20.92 -6.91 12.71
CA ALA A 185 -19.72 -6.09 12.89
C ALA A 185 -19.24 -5.47 11.57
N ALA A 186 -19.28 -6.22 10.47
CA ALA A 186 -18.92 -5.73 9.14
C ALA A 186 -19.87 -4.66 8.63
N LEU A 187 -21.17 -4.83 8.82
CA LEU A 187 -22.18 -3.85 8.44
C LEU A 187 -22.05 -2.55 9.25
N ARG A 188 -21.82 -2.68 10.56
CA ARG A 188 -21.60 -1.54 11.46
C ARG A 188 -20.32 -0.79 11.09
N LEU A 189 -19.22 -1.51 10.90
CA LEU A 189 -17.93 -0.93 10.47
C LEU A 189 -18.02 -0.26 9.10
N ALA A 190 -18.73 -0.87 8.14
CA ALA A 190 -18.97 -0.26 6.84
C ALA A 190 -19.73 1.06 6.97
N SER A 191 -20.73 1.13 7.86
CA SER A 191 -21.47 2.36 8.13
C SER A 191 -20.57 3.47 8.70
N LEU A 192 -19.72 3.14 9.68
CA LEU A 192 -18.73 4.08 10.23
C LEU A 192 -17.74 4.58 9.17
N ARG A 193 -17.30 3.68 8.27
CA ARG A 193 -16.42 4.06 7.14
C ARG A 193 -17.12 4.99 6.16
N MET A 194 -18.40 4.75 5.85
CA MET A 194 -19.20 5.65 5.01
C MET A 194 -19.32 7.05 5.63
N ASP A 195 -19.54 7.15 6.95
CA ASP A 195 -19.58 8.44 7.65
C ASP A 195 -18.24 9.18 7.55
N ARG A 196 -17.11 8.45 7.57
CA ARG A 196 -15.75 8.97 7.34
C ARG A 196 -15.38 9.16 5.86
N HIS A 197 -16.33 8.97 4.94
CA HIS A 197 -16.13 9.05 3.49
C HIS A 197 -15.12 8.04 2.91
N ASP A 198 -14.84 6.95 3.63
CA ASP A 198 -14.09 5.80 3.11
C ASP A 198 -15.06 4.82 2.41
N PHE A 199 -15.56 5.23 1.25
CA PHE A 199 -16.52 4.44 0.47
C PHE A 199 -15.89 3.18 -0.13
N VAL A 200 -14.58 3.17 -0.40
CA VAL A 200 -13.86 1.99 -0.91
C VAL A 200 -13.74 0.93 0.17
N GLY A 201 -13.38 1.33 1.40
CA GLY A 201 -13.34 0.43 2.55
C GLY A 201 -14.71 -0.13 2.92
N ALA A 202 -15.78 0.66 2.76
CA ALA A 202 -17.15 0.21 2.95
C ALA A 202 -17.61 -0.77 1.86
N ASP A 203 -17.40 -0.45 0.57
CA ASP A 203 -17.76 -1.34 -0.56
C ASP A 203 -17.13 -2.73 -0.41
N ARG A 204 -15.84 -2.81 -0.06
CA ARG A 204 -15.16 -4.09 0.17
C ARG A 204 -15.79 -4.93 1.27
N LEU A 205 -16.14 -4.32 2.41
CA LEU A 205 -16.78 -5.03 3.53
C LEU A 205 -18.18 -5.51 3.14
N LEU A 206 -18.98 -4.65 2.49
CA LEU A 206 -20.35 -4.97 2.10
C LEU A 206 -20.39 -6.07 1.02
N ASN A 207 -19.49 -6.03 0.04
CA ASN A 207 -19.33 -7.12 -0.93
C ASN A 207 -18.92 -8.43 -0.26
N LYS A 208 -17.99 -8.36 0.71
CA LYS A 208 -17.55 -9.54 1.46
C LYS A 208 -18.72 -10.23 2.18
N ILE A 209 -19.65 -9.46 2.76
CA ILE A 209 -20.87 -10.01 3.39
C ILE A 209 -21.73 -10.76 2.36
N LEU A 210 -21.91 -10.21 1.16
CA LEU A 210 -22.80 -10.80 0.14
C LEU A 210 -22.20 -12.03 -0.54
N ASP A 211 -20.89 -12.05 -0.75
CA ASP A 211 -20.21 -13.04 -1.59
C ASP A 211 -19.55 -14.16 -0.78
N GLU A 212 -19.07 -13.88 0.44
CA GLU A 212 -18.21 -14.80 1.20
C GLU A 212 -18.85 -15.33 2.50
N PHE A 213 -19.83 -14.62 3.08
CA PHE A 213 -20.44 -15.04 4.34
C PHE A 213 -21.52 -16.13 4.12
N PRO A 214 -21.49 -17.28 4.83
CA PRO A 214 -22.31 -18.45 4.51
C PRO A 214 -23.83 -18.26 4.72
N ASP A 215 -24.23 -17.58 5.79
CA ASP A 215 -25.62 -17.39 6.21
C ASP A 215 -25.77 -16.05 6.96
N PRO A 216 -25.71 -14.90 6.25
CA PRO A 216 -25.76 -13.59 6.88
C PRO A 216 -27.10 -13.39 7.61
N SER A 217 -27.02 -12.96 8.86
CA SER A 217 -28.14 -12.53 9.70
C SER A 217 -28.63 -11.14 9.32
N VAL A 218 -27.74 -10.31 8.79
CA VAL A 218 -28.06 -8.97 8.28
C VAL A 218 -28.96 -9.03 7.05
N SER A 219 -29.89 -8.08 6.94
CA SER A 219 -30.79 -7.98 5.79
C SER A 219 -30.01 -7.72 4.50
N ARG A 220 -30.17 -8.61 3.51
CA ARG A 220 -29.57 -8.44 2.18
C ARG A 220 -29.94 -7.10 1.55
N GLN A 221 -31.17 -6.63 1.75
CA GLN A 221 -31.62 -5.33 1.26
C GLN A 221 -30.85 -4.18 1.92
N ASP A 222 -30.56 -4.26 3.22
CA ASP A 222 -29.80 -3.23 3.94
C ASP A 222 -28.35 -3.15 3.47
N VAL A 223 -27.74 -4.30 3.17
CA VAL A 223 -26.38 -4.38 2.63
C VAL A 223 -26.35 -3.80 1.21
N LEU A 224 -27.26 -4.21 0.33
CA LEU A 224 -27.38 -3.71 -1.04
C LEU A 224 -27.64 -2.19 -1.09
N LEU A 225 -28.46 -1.67 -0.17
CA LEU A 225 -28.75 -0.24 -0.09
C LEU A 225 -27.49 0.57 0.21
N ARG A 226 -26.71 0.14 1.21
CA ARG A 226 -25.45 0.80 1.58
C ARG A 226 -24.39 0.63 0.48
N LEU A 227 -24.37 -0.52 -0.16
CA LEU A 227 -23.46 -0.83 -1.26
C LEU A 227 -23.74 0.05 -2.48
N ALA A 228 -25.01 0.27 -2.85
CA ALA A 228 -25.39 1.17 -3.93
C ALA A 228 -24.93 2.62 -3.66
N VAL A 229 -25.08 3.10 -2.41
CA VAL A 229 -24.58 4.42 -2.00
C VAL A 229 -23.06 4.47 -2.06
N ALA A 230 -22.36 3.47 -1.50
CA ALA A 230 -20.89 3.43 -1.51
C ALA A 230 -20.34 3.42 -2.94
N ARG A 231 -20.85 2.57 -3.83
CA ARG A 231 -20.43 2.47 -5.23
C ARG A 231 -20.72 3.74 -6.04
N SER A 232 -21.88 4.37 -5.82
CA SER A 232 -22.22 5.67 -6.40
C SER A 232 -21.19 6.75 -6.04
N ARG A 233 -20.76 6.78 -4.77
CA ARG A 233 -19.76 7.74 -4.28
C ARG A 233 -18.31 7.41 -4.67
N VAL A 234 -18.00 6.13 -4.95
CA VAL A 234 -16.73 5.71 -5.55
C VAL A 234 -16.65 6.09 -7.04
N GLY A 235 -17.81 6.27 -7.71
CA GLY A 235 -17.90 6.57 -9.13
C GLY A 235 -18.09 5.34 -10.03
N ASP A 236 -18.35 4.17 -9.45
CA ASP A 236 -18.68 2.94 -10.19
C ASP A 236 -20.18 2.89 -10.48
N ALA A 237 -20.60 3.70 -11.46
CA ALA A 237 -22.01 3.87 -11.81
C ALA A 237 -22.68 2.57 -12.29
N GLU A 238 -21.93 1.68 -12.95
CA GLU A 238 -22.44 0.41 -13.46
C GLU A 238 -22.74 -0.56 -12.32
N ALA A 239 -21.78 -0.77 -11.42
CA ALA A 239 -21.97 -1.66 -10.27
C ALA A 239 -23.01 -1.11 -9.29
N ALA A 240 -23.13 0.22 -9.19
CA ALA A 240 -24.13 0.87 -8.38
C ALA A 240 -25.55 0.71 -9.00
N GLN A 241 -25.69 0.85 -10.31
CA GLN A 241 -26.97 0.61 -11.01
C GLN A 241 -27.42 -0.84 -10.88
N SER A 242 -26.49 -1.79 -10.98
CA SER A 242 -26.77 -3.22 -10.78
C SER A 242 -27.37 -3.49 -9.39
N ALA A 243 -26.80 -2.89 -8.33
CA ALA A 243 -27.32 -3.01 -6.97
C ALA A 243 -28.73 -2.38 -6.82
N LEU A 244 -28.99 -1.24 -7.47
CA LEU A 244 -30.32 -0.63 -7.50
C LEU A 244 -31.35 -1.51 -8.21
N ASP A 245 -30.99 -2.14 -9.32
CA ASP A 245 -31.89 -3.03 -10.05
C ASP A 245 -32.23 -4.28 -9.21
N GLU A 246 -31.28 -4.78 -8.43
CA GLU A 246 -31.51 -5.85 -7.46
C GLU A 246 -32.46 -5.40 -6.34
N LEU A 247 -32.28 -4.19 -5.80
CA LEU A 247 -33.18 -3.61 -4.78
C LEU A 247 -34.60 -3.40 -5.30
N LYS A 248 -34.76 -3.00 -6.57
CA LYS A 248 -36.06 -2.89 -7.25
C LYS A 248 -36.76 -4.24 -7.34
N ARG A 249 -36.04 -5.28 -7.76
CA ARG A 249 -36.57 -6.66 -7.81
C ARG A 249 -36.93 -7.19 -6.44
N ALA A 250 -36.19 -6.79 -5.40
CA ALA A 250 -36.45 -7.19 -4.02
C ALA A 250 -37.65 -6.48 -3.37
N GLY A 251 -38.31 -5.53 -4.07
CA GLY A 251 -39.50 -4.83 -3.57
C GLY A 251 -39.19 -3.75 -2.51
N THR A 252 -38.00 -3.15 -2.58
CA THR A 252 -37.63 -2.03 -1.68
C THR A 252 -38.54 -0.82 -1.89
N SER A 253 -38.85 -0.08 -0.83
CA SER A 253 -39.73 1.10 -0.90
C SER A 253 -39.27 2.13 -1.94
N ASP A 254 -40.20 2.58 -2.79
CA ASP A 254 -39.98 3.63 -3.81
C ASP A 254 -39.41 4.93 -3.23
N ARG A 255 -39.71 5.25 -1.96
CA ARG A 255 -39.16 6.43 -1.29
C ARG A 255 -37.66 6.31 -1.03
N LEU A 256 -37.16 5.11 -0.72
CA LEU A 256 -35.73 4.86 -0.52
C LEU A 256 -35.00 4.81 -1.87
N LEU A 257 -35.58 4.12 -2.85
CA LEU A 257 -35.04 4.02 -4.21
C LEU A 257 -34.87 5.41 -4.83
N SER A 258 -35.90 6.27 -4.76
CA SER A 258 -35.82 7.64 -5.27
C SER A 258 -34.77 8.51 -4.57
N ARG A 259 -34.51 8.29 -3.27
CA ARG A 259 -33.41 8.97 -2.56
C ARG A 259 -32.04 8.54 -3.05
N ILE A 260 -31.86 7.24 -3.31
CA ILE A 260 -30.62 6.71 -3.83
C ILE A 260 -30.43 7.17 -5.28
N GLU A 261 -31.46 7.11 -6.12
CA GLU A 261 -31.41 7.63 -7.50
C GLU A 261 -31.11 9.14 -7.55
N ALA A 262 -31.62 9.91 -6.58
CA ALA A 262 -31.24 11.30 -6.41
C ALA A 262 -29.78 11.46 -5.96
N ASP A 263 -29.27 10.58 -5.10
CA ASP A 263 -27.85 10.56 -4.70
C ASP A 263 -26.94 10.16 -5.87
N PHE A 264 -27.34 9.20 -6.71
CA PHE A 264 -26.68 8.87 -7.98
C PHE A 264 -26.67 10.04 -8.93
N SER A 265 -27.81 10.71 -9.09
CA SER A 265 -27.89 11.91 -9.91
C SER A 265 -26.98 12.98 -9.34
N ARG A 266 -26.86 13.14 -8.02
CA ARG A 266 -25.91 14.09 -7.40
C ARG A 266 -24.46 13.64 -7.46
N ALA A 267 -24.16 12.35 -7.41
CA ALA A 267 -22.80 11.82 -7.53
C ALA A 267 -22.32 11.87 -8.99
N GLY A 268 -23.21 11.61 -9.95
CA GLY A 268 -22.98 11.79 -11.38
C GLY A 268 -23.03 13.24 -11.85
N VAL A 269 -23.81 14.11 -11.18
CA VAL A 269 -23.86 15.58 -11.40
C VAL A 269 -22.82 16.30 -10.55
N ALA A 270 -22.21 15.65 -9.55
CA ALA A 270 -20.91 15.99 -9.01
C ALA A 270 -19.80 15.67 -10.04
N LYS A 271 -20.03 16.07 -11.30
CA LYS A 271 -19.04 16.96 -11.90
C LYS A 271 -18.83 18.05 -10.85
N PRO A 272 -17.64 18.16 -10.27
CA PRO A 272 -17.38 19.16 -9.24
C PRO A 272 -17.99 20.46 -9.72
N HIS A 273 -18.81 21.08 -8.87
CA HIS A 273 -19.39 22.40 -9.14
C HIS A 273 -18.28 23.19 -9.82
N LEU A 274 -18.52 23.56 -11.07
CA LEU A 274 -17.67 24.42 -11.88
C LEU A 274 -17.68 25.82 -11.24
N ALA A 275 -17.24 25.93 -9.99
CA ALA A 275 -16.62 27.12 -9.48
C ALA A 275 -15.36 27.26 -10.34
N GLY A 276 -15.51 28.02 -11.43
CA GLY A 276 -14.50 28.30 -12.46
C GLY A 276 -13.37 27.30 -12.47
N ALA A 277 -13.56 26.17 -13.17
CA ALA A 277 -12.43 25.32 -13.53
C ALA A 277 -11.35 26.25 -14.09
N SER A 278 -10.27 26.44 -13.33
CA SER A 278 -8.96 26.55 -13.93
C SER A 278 -8.89 25.36 -14.89
N ARG A 279 -9.06 25.64 -16.18
CA ARG A 279 -9.19 24.64 -17.25
C ARG A 279 -7.92 23.80 -17.41
N ASP A 280 -6.88 24.15 -16.68
CA ASP A 280 -5.56 23.57 -16.78
C ASP A 280 -5.20 22.98 -15.41
N TRP A 281 -5.58 21.72 -15.19
CA TRP A 281 -4.89 20.89 -14.20
C TRP A 281 -3.92 19.98 -14.94
N PRO A 282 -2.68 20.43 -15.19
CA PRO A 282 -1.63 19.59 -15.74
C PRO A 282 -1.11 18.68 -14.62
N MET A 283 -1.60 17.45 -14.51
CA MET A 283 -0.86 16.40 -13.82
C MET A 283 -0.74 15.22 -14.77
N PRO A 284 0.43 14.55 -14.87
CA PRO A 284 0.54 13.31 -15.61
C PRO A 284 -0.50 12.32 -15.11
N LEU A 285 -1.19 11.64 -16.03
CA LEU A 285 -2.20 10.62 -15.76
C LEU A 285 -3.51 11.13 -15.14
N GLY A 286 -3.87 12.41 -15.25
CA GLY A 286 -5.18 12.85 -14.73
C GLY A 286 -5.67 14.20 -15.21
N ASN A 287 -6.87 14.53 -14.76
CA ASN A 287 -7.49 15.85 -14.84
C ASN A 287 -7.93 16.25 -13.42
N SER A 288 -8.54 17.43 -13.26
CA SER A 288 -9.07 17.90 -11.96
C SER A 288 -10.12 16.97 -11.33
N ALA A 289 -10.69 16.03 -12.09
CA ALA A 289 -11.58 14.98 -11.60
C ALA A 289 -10.85 13.68 -11.18
N ARG A 290 -9.52 13.67 -11.18
CA ARG A 290 -8.66 12.55 -10.73
C ARG A 290 -8.98 11.20 -11.39
N THR A 291 -9.45 11.21 -12.64
CA THR A 291 -9.95 10.01 -13.31
C THR A 291 -8.87 9.01 -13.73
N GLY A 292 -7.59 9.26 -13.47
CA GLY A 292 -6.50 8.39 -13.93
C GLY A 292 -6.29 8.41 -15.47
N HIS A 293 -7.07 9.23 -16.18
CA HIS A 293 -7.07 9.30 -17.64
C HIS A 293 -6.53 10.64 -18.11
N MET A 294 -5.35 10.60 -18.74
CA MET A 294 -4.84 11.72 -19.52
C MET A 294 -5.72 11.90 -20.76
N GLN A 295 -6.22 13.12 -21.00
CA GLN A 295 -6.91 13.41 -22.26
C GLN A 295 -5.93 13.25 -23.42
N SER A 296 -6.36 12.54 -24.46
CA SER A 296 -5.61 12.44 -25.70
C SER A 296 -5.30 13.84 -26.22
N LEU A 297 -4.07 14.06 -26.70
CA LEU A 297 -3.73 15.31 -27.39
C LEU A 297 -4.74 15.53 -28.53
N PRO A 298 -5.29 16.75 -28.69
CA PRO A 298 -6.25 17.02 -29.75
C PRO A 298 -5.65 16.65 -31.10
N LEU A 299 -6.36 15.81 -31.87
CA LEU A 299 -5.91 15.32 -33.18
C LEU A 299 -5.57 16.44 -34.17
N ALA A 300 -6.14 17.63 -33.99
CA ALA A 300 -5.80 18.80 -34.80
C ALA A 300 -4.37 19.31 -34.55
N VAL A 301 -3.87 19.24 -33.31
CA VAL A 301 -2.53 19.68 -32.90
C VAL A 301 -1.45 18.70 -33.37
N THR A 302 -1.77 17.40 -33.43
CA THR A 302 -0.86 16.37 -33.93
C THR A 302 -0.89 16.18 -35.45
N LYS A 303 -1.84 16.81 -36.15
CA LYS A 303 -1.90 16.85 -37.62
C LYS A 303 -0.95 17.86 -38.24
N THR A 304 -0.52 18.87 -37.49
CA THR A 304 0.46 19.86 -37.92
C THR A 304 1.86 19.43 -37.52
N THR A 305 2.86 19.74 -38.36
CA THR A 305 4.27 19.58 -37.97
C THR A 305 4.54 20.43 -36.74
N LEU A 306 4.87 19.80 -35.61
CA LEU A 306 5.28 20.51 -34.40
C LEU A 306 6.64 21.17 -34.66
N SER A 307 6.74 22.46 -34.38
CA SER A 307 7.99 23.22 -34.41
C SER A 307 8.49 23.44 -32.99
N GLU A 308 9.80 23.26 -32.76
CA GLU A 308 10.43 23.66 -31.51
C GLU A 308 10.22 25.16 -31.28
N LEU A 309 9.64 25.53 -30.14
CA LEU A 309 9.39 26.94 -29.78
C LEU A 309 10.65 27.56 -29.17
N TRP A 310 11.27 26.84 -28.23
CA TRP A 310 12.55 27.17 -27.62
C TRP A 310 13.14 25.93 -26.94
N THR A 311 14.45 25.98 -26.67
CA THR A 311 15.18 24.97 -25.93
C THR A 311 15.88 25.62 -24.74
N GLU A 312 15.64 25.10 -23.54
CA GLU A 312 16.39 25.47 -22.34
C GLU A 312 17.50 24.44 -22.11
N PRO A 313 18.78 24.82 -22.25
CA PRO A 313 19.88 23.92 -21.94
C PRO A 313 19.98 23.73 -20.43
N HIS A 314 19.93 22.48 -19.98
CA HIS A 314 20.30 22.10 -18.62
C HIS A 314 21.68 21.44 -18.64
N GLU A 315 22.62 22.01 -17.90
CA GLU A 315 23.88 21.33 -17.62
C GLU A 315 23.62 20.17 -16.66
N ILE A 316 23.71 18.98 -17.23
CA ILE A 316 23.73 17.72 -16.50
C ILE A 316 25.21 17.44 -16.32
N ASP A 317 25.79 17.85 -15.20
CA ASP A 317 27.19 17.54 -14.92
C ASP A 317 27.30 16.04 -14.54
N PRO A 318 27.91 15.19 -15.39
CA PRO A 318 28.21 13.83 -15.00
C PRO A 318 29.41 13.92 -14.04
N ALA A 319 29.14 14.11 -12.75
CA ALA A 319 30.17 14.20 -11.71
C ALA A 319 31.33 13.21 -11.98
N PRO A 320 32.59 13.62 -11.79
CA PRO A 320 33.74 12.84 -12.23
C PRO A 320 33.70 11.46 -11.58
N SER A 321 34.01 10.45 -12.40
CA SER A 321 34.16 9.03 -12.07
C SER A 321 35.29 8.72 -11.06
N GLY A 322 35.74 9.72 -10.30
CA GLY A 322 36.73 9.57 -9.25
C GLY A 322 36.07 9.22 -7.92
N GLY A 323 35.90 7.91 -7.68
CA GLY A 323 36.01 7.17 -6.40
C GLY A 323 35.58 7.76 -5.04
N GLY A 324 34.95 8.93 -4.99
CA GLY A 324 34.52 9.63 -3.79
C GLY A 324 33.17 9.08 -3.34
N GLN A 325 33.21 8.23 -2.33
CA GLN A 325 32.05 7.80 -1.57
C GLN A 325 31.15 9.00 -1.18
N TYR A 326 29.86 8.90 -1.54
CA TYR A 326 28.73 9.75 -1.13
C TYR A 326 28.60 11.14 -1.81
N PRO A 327 27.37 11.69 -1.95
CA PRO A 327 27.05 12.85 -2.81
C PRO A 327 27.52 14.20 -2.26
N PHE A 328 28.51 14.20 -1.38
CA PHE A 328 29.11 15.40 -0.78
C PHE A 328 29.86 16.31 -1.77
N PRO A 329 30.52 15.83 -2.85
CA PRO A 329 31.19 16.71 -3.80
C PRO A 329 30.21 17.44 -4.72
N VAL A 330 29.13 16.77 -5.15
CA VAL A 330 28.25 17.26 -6.23
C VAL A 330 27.74 18.68 -5.99
N TYR A 331 27.29 19.00 -4.77
CA TYR A 331 26.79 20.34 -4.49
C TYR A 331 27.89 21.38 -4.18
N LYS A 332 29.07 20.97 -3.71
CA LYS A 332 30.23 21.87 -3.54
C LYS A 332 30.89 22.19 -4.89
N GLU A 333 30.89 21.23 -5.80
CA GLU A 333 31.39 21.37 -7.17
C GLU A 333 30.44 22.21 -8.01
N ILE A 334 29.11 22.04 -7.92
CA ILE A 334 28.14 22.94 -8.57
C ILE A 334 28.33 24.42 -8.15
N GLU A 335 28.62 24.69 -6.86
CA GLU A 335 28.94 26.04 -6.38
C GLU A 335 30.31 26.57 -6.84
N GLN A 336 31.33 25.70 -6.95
CA GLN A 336 32.65 26.06 -7.46
C GLN A 336 32.65 26.26 -8.99
N LEU A 337 31.84 25.49 -9.73
CA LEU A 337 31.68 25.58 -11.17
C LEU A 337 30.82 26.78 -11.59
N ARG A 338 29.79 27.16 -10.83
CA ARG A 338 29.10 28.46 -11.05
C ARG A 338 30.08 29.65 -11.04
N ARG A 339 31.20 29.55 -10.31
CA ARG A 339 32.27 30.57 -10.32
C ARG A 339 33.22 30.45 -11.52
N SER A 340 33.37 29.26 -12.13
CA SER A 340 34.19 29.05 -13.33
C SER A 340 33.42 29.25 -14.64
N VAL A 341 32.09 29.15 -14.65
CA VAL A 341 31.21 29.32 -15.84
C VAL A 341 31.24 30.73 -16.44
N LEU A 342 31.81 31.72 -15.74
CA LEU A 342 32.16 33.00 -16.37
C LEU A 342 33.34 32.89 -17.36
N LYS A 343 33.97 31.72 -17.50
CA LYS A 343 35.07 31.42 -18.43
C LYS A 343 35.12 29.92 -18.81
N SER A 344 34.41 29.48 -19.85
CA SER A 344 34.92 28.38 -20.68
C SER A 344 34.20 28.23 -22.01
N THR A 345 35.01 28.19 -23.06
CA THR A 345 34.72 27.66 -24.41
C THR A 345 34.42 26.16 -24.34
N GLU A 346 33.45 25.68 -25.12
CA GLU A 346 33.09 24.26 -25.23
C GLU A 346 34.29 23.40 -25.68
N ASP A 347 34.79 22.52 -24.81
CA ASP A 347 35.82 21.53 -25.14
C ASP A 347 35.23 20.31 -25.87
N GLU A 348 35.91 19.83 -26.91
CA GLU A 348 35.51 18.66 -27.73
C GLU A 348 35.25 17.38 -26.90
N SER A 349 35.93 17.24 -25.76
CA SER A 349 35.74 16.13 -24.80
C SER A 349 34.33 16.11 -24.19
N SER A 350 33.72 17.27 -23.95
CA SER A 350 32.37 17.40 -23.39
C SER A 350 31.29 16.95 -24.39
N ALA A 351 31.48 17.29 -25.66
CA ALA A 351 30.56 16.89 -26.74
C ALA A 351 30.53 15.38 -26.96
N ALA A 352 31.70 14.72 -26.93
CA ALA A 352 31.80 13.26 -27.04
C ALA A 352 31.10 12.53 -25.87
N MET A 353 31.28 13.03 -24.64
CA MET A 353 30.64 12.48 -23.45
C MET A 353 29.11 12.65 -23.50
N ARG A 354 28.62 13.83 -23.92
CA ARG A 354 27.19 14.08 -24.14
C ARG A 354 26.59 13.12 -25.16
N LYS A 355 27.26 12.88 -26.29
CA LYS A 355 26.78 11.96 -27.34
C LYS A 355 26.67 10.52 -26.84
N ALA A 356 27.66 10.05 -26.08
CA ALA A 356 27.64 8.72 -25.47
C ALA A 356 26.49 8.58 -24.44
N MET A 357 26.26 9.63 -23.65
CA MET A 357 25.17 9.69 -22.67
C MET A 357 23.79 9.61 -23.35
N ILE A 358 23.55 10.42 -24.39
CA ILE A 358 22.29 10.39 -25.15
C ILE A 358 22.05 9.01 -25.77
N ALA A 359 23.07 8.42 -26.41
CA ALA A 359 22.96 7.09 -27.00
C ALA A 359 22.59 6.02 -25.96
N ARG A 360 23.16 6.11 -24.74
CA ARG A 360 22.80 5.22 -23.63
C ARG A 360 21.33 5.35 -23.24
N TRP A 361 20.82 6.57 -23.11
CA TRP A 361 19.42 6.81 -22.73
C TRP A 361 18.45 6.32 -23.80
N THR A 362 18.74 6.59 -25.08
CA THR A 362 17.93 6.11 -26.21
C THR A 362 17.89 4.59 -26.26
N ASN A 363 19.04 3.91 -26.10
CA ASN A 363 19.11 2.45 -26.09
C ASN A 363 18.40 1.83 -24.87
N GLY A 364 18.40 2.53 -23.73
CA GLY A 364 17.69 2.12 -22.53
C GLY A 364 16.18 2.36 -22.58
N ALA A 365 15.67 3.05 -23.60
CA ALA A 365 14.29 3.54 -23.67
C ALA A 365 13.86 4.31 -22.40
N TRP A 366 14.78 5.08 -21.81
CA TRP A 366 14.50 5.84 -20.60
C TRP A 366 13.63 7.05 -20.91
N ALA A 367 12.56 7.23 -20.12
CA ALA A 367 11.73 8.42 -20.17
C ALA A 367 12.10 9.33 -18.99
N PRO A 368 12.26 10.65 -19.21
CA PRO A 368 12.50 11.59 -18.11
C PRO A 368 11.35 11.50 -17.11
N ALA A 369 11.70 11.51 -15.83
CA ALA A 369 10.80 11.60 -14.70
C ALA A 369 10.30 13.04 -14.46
N GLY A 370 10.96 14.03 -15.07
CA GLY A 370 10.62 15.44 -14.98
C GLY A 370 9.31 15.77 -15.65
N ASP A 371 8.43 16.45 -14.92
CA ASP A 371 7.15 16.95 -15.43
C ASP A 371 7.24 18.45 -15.73
N VAL A 372 6.39 18.90 -16.66
CA VAL A 372 6.19 20.32 -16.98
C VAL A 372 4.73 20.68 -16.74
N LEU A 373 4.47 21.79 -16.06
CA LEU A 373 3.14 22.35 -15.87
C LEU A 373 2.97 23.57 -16.77
N LEU A 374 1.78 23.70 -17.34
CA LEU A 374 1.38 24.85 -18.15
C LEU A 374 0.17 25.51 -17.49
N SER A 375 0.22 26.82 -17.26
CA SER A 375 -0.92 27.58 -16.75
C SER A 375 -0.74 29.07 -16.98
N ASP A 376 -1.81 29.75 -17.40
CA ASP A 376 -1.85 31.21 -17.60
C ASP A 376 -0.73 31.77 -18.49
N GLY A 377 -0.35 31.02 -19.54
CA GLY A 377 0.74 31.40 -20.44
C GLY A 377 2.14 31.23 -19.84
N GLN A 378 2.26 30.55 -18.71
CA GLN A 378 3.53 30.27 -18.04
C GLN A 378 3.84 28.77 -18.04
N VAL A 379 5.13 28.46 -18.01
CA VAL A 379 5.69 27.12 -17.93
C VAL A 379 6.40 26.96 -16.60
N TYR A 380 6.02 25.94 -15.84
CA TYR A 380 6.64 25.58 -14.58
C TYR A 380 7.32 24.23 -14.71
N PHE A 381 8.59 24.17 -14.33
CA PHE A 381 9.36 22.93 -14.38
C PHE A 381 10.43 22.95 -13.29
N LYS A 382 10.89 21.77 -12.89
CA LYS A 382 11.98 21.68 -11.90
C LYS A 382 13.31 21.60 -12.62
N SER A 383 14.19 22.50 -12.26
CA SER A 383 15.62 22.31 -12.47
C SER A 383 16.18 21.34 -11.42
N ILE A 384 17.49 21.10 -11.45
CA ILE A 384 18.18 20.22 -10.51
C ILE A 384 17.98 20.68 -9.04
N ASP A 385 17.91 21.98 -8.79
CA ASP A 385 17.95 22.56 -7.44
C ASP A 385 16.76 23.44 -7.07
N ARG A 386 15.86 23.78 -8.01
CA ARG A 386 14.71 24.66 -7.74
C ARG A 386 13.59 24.54 -8.77
N LEU A 387 12.40 24.99 -8.38
CA LEU A 387 11.28 25.24 -9.28
C LEU A 387 11.57 26.49 -10.15
N MET A 388 11.25 26.43 -11.43
CA MET A 388 11.41 27.52 -12.39
C MET A 388 10.05 27.89 -12.95
N CYS A 389 9.81 29.18 -13.18
CA CYS A 389 8.68 29.69 -13.95
C CYS A 389 9.18 30.58 -15.09
N ARG A 390 8.79 30.27 -16.33
CA ARG A 390 9.10 31.05 -17.53
C ARG A 390 7.83 31.40 -18.29
N ASP A 391 7.90 32.48 -19.06
CA ASP A 391 6.86 32.79 -20.05
C ASP A 391 6.86 31.73 -21.15
N LEU A 392 5.68 31.24 -21.54
CA LEU A 392 5.55 30.17 -22.53
C LEU A 392 6.00 30.64 -23.92
N GLN A 393 5.75 31.89 -24.29
CA GLN A 393 6.03 32.41 -25.63
C GLN A 393 7.46 32.95 -25.76
N SER A 394 7.89 33.78 -24.81
CA SER A 394 9.20 34.46 -24.89
C SER A 394 10.33 33.67 -24.24
N CYS A 395 10.02 32.65 -23.43
CA CYS A 395 10.98 31.94 -22.57
C CYS A 395 11.61 32.84 -21.49
N ASP A 396 11.10 34.05 -21.25
CA ASP A 396 11.66 34.93 -20.22
C ASP A 396 11.42 34.37 -18.81
N LEU A 397 12.45 34.42 -17.97
CA LEU A 397 12.37 33.99 -16.59
C LEU A 397 11.45 34.93 -15.80
N GLN A 398 10.34 34.38 -15.28
CA GLN A 398 9.39 35.14 -14.48
C GLN A 398 9.80 35.12 -13.00
N TRP A 399 10.08 33.93 -12.47
CA TRP A 399 10.58 33.76 -11.11
C TRP A 399 11.21 32.38 -10.91
N MET A 400 11.95 32.25 -9.80
CA MET A 400 12.55 30.99 -9.36
C MET A 400 12.13 30.69 -7.93
N GLY A 401 11.84 29.42 -7.66
CA GLY A 401 11.65 28.89 -6.32
C GLY A 401 12.95 28.89 -5.52
N ARG A 402 12.87 28.40 -4.29
CA ARG A 402 14.05 28.38 -3.40
C ARG A 402 14.99 27.25 -3.80
N GLU A 403 16.27 27.52 -3.61
CA GLU A 403 17.29 26.50 -3.78
C GLU A 403 17.15 25.42 -2.71
N ASN A 404 17.00 24.18 -3.16
CA ASN A 404 16.82 23.02 -2.32
C ASN A 404 17.70 21.87 -2.80
N ARG A 405 18.08 21.03 -1.84
CA ARG A 405 18.90 19.84 -2.05
C ARG A 405 18.07 18.62 -1.72
N PHE A 406 17.74 17.89 -2.77
CA PHE A 406 16.96 16.67 -2.65
C PHE A 406 17.89 15.50 -2.35
N GLN A 407 17.65 14.82 -1.24
CA GLN A 407 18.46 13.68 -0.82
C GLN A 407 17.92 12.41 -1.48
N LEU A 408 18.77 11.72 -2.24
CA LEU A 408 18.45 10.37 -2.71
C LEU A 408 18.27 9.44 -1.52
N ASP A 409 17.20 8.64 -1.56
CA ASP A 409 16.98 7.59 -0.57
C ASP A 409 18.01 6.46 -0.74
N GLN A 410 18.08 5.58 0.27
CA GLN A 410 19.06 4.50 0.28
C GLN A 410 18.87 3.53 -0.90
N LEU A 411 17.62 3.33 -1.36
CA LEU A 411 17.33 2.48 -2.51
C LEU A 411 17.83 3.09 -3.82
N SER A 412 17.60 4.39 -4.05
CA SER A 412 18.18 5.09 -5.21
C SER A 412 19.70 5.07 -5.17
N GLN A 413 20.32 5.21 -3.99
CA GLN A 413 21.78 5.08 -3.86
C GLN A 413 22.27 3.66 -4.19
N MET A 414 21.58 2.61 -3.72
CA MET A 414 21.90 1.22 -4.07
C MET A 414 21.67 0.93 -5.56
N ALA A 415 20.61 1.50 -6.14
CA ALA A 415 20.31 1.38 -7.57
C ALA A 415 21.42 2.03 -8.41
N MET A 416 21.94 3.19 -7.98
CA MET A 416 23.07 3.85 -8.64
C MET A 416 24.36 3.00 -8.57
N GLN A 417 24.63 2.35 -7.43
CA GLN A 417 25.78 1.44 -7.28
C GLN A 417 25.66 0.20 -8.18
N ARG A 418 24.45 -0.34 -8.35
CA ARG A 418 24.20 -1.49 -9.25
C ARG A 418 24.07 -1.09 -10.73
N GLY A 419 23.67 0.15 -11.01
CA GLY A 419 23.41 0.68 -12.34
C GLY A 419 24.65 0.83 -13.22
N GLN A 420 25.85 0.75 -12.64
CA GLN A 420 27.08 0.63 -13.43
C GLN A 420 27.18 -0.70 -14.22
N GLN A 421 26.37 -1.73 -13.90
CA GLN A 421 26.43 -3.04 -14.55
C GLN A 421 25.23 -3.38 -15.44
N VAL A 422 24.12 -2.65 -15.32
CA VAL A 422 22.85 -2.92 -16.01
C VAL A 422 22.30 -1.58 -16.42
N GLY A 423 21.89 -1.37 -17.67
CA GLY A 423 21.43 -0.09 -18.24
C GLY A 423 20.35 0.66 -17.44
N GLN A 424 20.75 1.22 -16.31
CA GLN A 424 20.01 1.93 -15.28
C GLN A 424 20.77 3.23 -14.97
N PRO A 425 20.12 4.22 -14.33
CA PRO A 425 20.78 5.46 -13.93
C PRO A 425 22.03 5.19 -13.08
N ALA A 426 23.18 5.67 -13.53
CA ALA A 426 24.49 5.30 -12.96
C ALA A 426 25.15 6.42 -12.16
N ASN A 427 24.62 7.64 -12.23
CA ASN A 427 25.08 8.78 -11.47
C ASN A 427 23.89 9.55 -10.86
N PHE A 428 24.21 10.52 -10.00
CA PHE A 428 23.21 11.32 -9.29
C PHE A 428 22.27 12.04 -10.26
N ALA A 429 22.82 12.72 -11.27
CA ALA A 429 22.03 13.52 -12.21
C ALA A 429 21.06 12.65 -13.02
N GLU A 430 21.49 11.48 -13.48
CA GLU A 430 20.62 10.50 -14.14
C GLU A 430 19.56 9.96 -13.20
N MET A 431 19.91 9.72 -11.93
CA MET A 431 18.94 9.26 -10.94
C MET A 431 17.85 10.32 -10.72
N MET A 432 18.20 11.60 -10.66
CA MET A 432 17.23 12.71 -10.55
C MET A 432 16.37 12.89 -11.80
N LEU A 433 16.92 12.62 -12.98
CA LEU A 433 16.24 12.82 -14.25
C LEU A 433 15.38 11.64 -14.67
N PHE A 434 15.77 10.40 -14.37
CA PHE A 434 15.12 9.19 -14.90
C PHE A 434 14.66 8.21 -13.81
N GLY A 435 15.25 8.26 -12.61
CA GLY A 435 14.99 7.29 -11.54
C GLY A 435 13.97 7.77 -10.51
N ASP A 436 14.16 8.96 -9.94
CA ASP A 436 13.41 9.46 -8.79
C ASP A 436 12.27 10.41 -9.20
N ARG A 437 11.10 9.82 -9.46
CA ARG A 437 9.87 10.57 -9.82
C ARG A 437 9.36 11.48 -8.70
N ILE A 438 9.72 11.23 -7.45
CA ILE A 438 9.13 11.98 -6.33
C ILE A 438 9.71 13.38 -6.24
N GLN A 439 11.00 13.57 -6.60
CA GLN A 439 11.56 14.93 -6.69
C GLN A 439 10.82 15.77 -7.73
N GLN A 440 10.40 15.16 -8.83
CA GLN A 440 9.81 15.85 -9.98
C GLN A 440 8.31 16.16 -9.79
N GLY A 441 7.69 15.62 -8.74
CA GLY A 441 6.28 15.82 -8.45
C GLY A 441 5.92 17.29 -8.25
N MET A 442 5.03 17.77 -9.12
CA MET A 442 4.40 19.09 -9.04
C MET A 442 2.92 19.02 -9.41
N THR A 443 2.16 20.00 -8.96
CA THR A 443 0.79 20.24 -9.41
C THR A 443 0.44 21.71 -9.26
N ILE A 444 -0.53 22.21 -10.01
CA ILE A 444 -1.04 23.57 -9.87
C ILE A 444 -2.55 23.55 -9.64
N ASP A 445 -3.02 24.35 -8.71
CA ASP A 445 -4.44 24.54 -8.45
C ASP A 445 -4.71 25.98 -8.01
N SER A 446 -5.72 26.61 -8.59
CA SER A 446 -6.23 27.90 -8.15
C SER A 446 -5.14 28.98 -8.02
N GLY A 447 -4.20 29.01 -8.98
CA GLY A 447 -3.07 29.95 -8.98
C GLY A 447 -1.98 29.64 -7.95
N VAL A 448 -1.94 28.42 -7.40
CA VAL A 448 -0.93 27.94 -6.46
C VAL A 448 -0.23 26.72 -7.03
N VAL A 449 1.10 26.81 -7.17
CA VAL A 449 1.97 25.69 -7.56
C VAL A 449 2.42 24.96 -6.31
N TYR A 450 2.13 23.66 -6.26
CA TYR A 450 2.59 22.75 -5.24
C TYR A 450 3.73 21.90 -5.79
N ASN A 451 4.82 21.77 -5.04
CA ASN A 451 5.94 20.94 -5.42
C ASN A 451 6.54 20.20 -4.22
N ILE A 452 7.24 19.09 -4.49
CA ILE A 452 7.97 18.35 -3.46
C ILE A 452 9.43 18.81 -3.43
N GLU A 453 9.85 19.53 -2.39
CA GLU A 453 11.21 20.02 -2.26
C GLU A 453 12.05 19.20 -1.28
N GLY A 454 13.36 19.24 -1.48
CA GLY A 454 14.33 18.73 -0.53
C GLY A 454 14.57 19.70 0.63
N THR A 455 15.72 19.55 1.27
CA THR A 455 16.13 20.47 2.34
C THR A 455 16.61 21.77 1.70
N LEU A 456 16.21 22.94 2.21
CA LEU A 456 16.71 24.22 1.69
C LEU A 456 18.24 24.27 1.78
N ALA A 457 18.90 24.90 0.80
CA ALA A 457 20.35 24.91 0.71
C ALA A 457 21.05 25.38 2.00
N GLY A 458 20.49 26.40 2.68
CA GLY A 458 21.01 26.91 3.96
C GLY A 458 20.71 26.04 5.19
N GLU A 459 19.73 25.15 5.11
CA GLU A 459 19.34 24.23 6.19
C GLU A 459 19.96 22.84 6.04
N TYR A 460 20.59 22.59 4.90
CA TYR A 460 21.14 21.29 4.56
C TYR A 460 22.30 20.95 5.50
N LYS A 461 22.01 20.10 6.49
CA LYS A 461 23.02 19.39 7.25
C LYS A 461 23.19 18.02 6.59
N PRO A 462 24.36 17.71 6.01
CA PRO A 462 24.59 16.35 5.56
C PRO A 462 24.44 15.43 6.76
N ALA A 463 23.71 14.32 6.58
CA ALA A 463 23.58 13.35 7.64
C ALA A 463 24.99 12.86 8.05
N PRO A 464 25.32 12.82 9.35
CA PRO A 464 26.57 12.20 9.79
C PRO A 464 26.58 10.76 9.28
N ASN A 465 27.69 10.39 8.63
CA ASN A 465 27.94 9.10 7.99
C ASN A 465 26.85 8.05 8.27
N GLN A 466 26.00 7.78 7.28
CA GLN A 466 25.19 6.56 7.23
C GLN A 466 26.06 5.30 7.04
N GLN A 467 27.30 5.28 7.56
CA GLN A 467 28.17 4.11 7.74
C GLN A 467 27.56 3.07 8.70
N ARG A 468 26.37 3.31 9.27
CA ARG A 468 25.51 2.23 9.76
C ARG A 468 24.85 1.40 8.65
N ALA A 469 25.36 1.48 7.42
CA ALA A 469 25.07 0.58 6.30
C ALA A 469 25.42 -0.91 6.55
N ALA A 470 25.83 -1.30 7.78
CA ALA A 470 26.32 -2.64 8.08
C ALA A 470 25.42 -3.49 9.01
N ARG A 471 24.16 -3.10 9.31
CA ARG A 471 23.32 -3.87 10.26
C ARG A 471 21.85 -4.02 9.89
N TYR A 472 21.50 -4.02 8.61
CA TYR A 472 20.24 -4.64 8.19
C TYR A 472 20.58 -6.00 7.63
N GLY A 473 20.19 -7.05 8.36
CA GLY A 473 20.30 -8.42 7.88
C GLY A 473 19.62 -8.56 6.53
N TYR A 474 20.11 -9.49 5.73
CA TYR A 474 19.45 -9.99 4.52
C TYR A 474 17.93 -10.11 4.79
N GLY A 475 17.10 -9.28 4.16
CA GLY A 475 15.64 -9.28 4.33
C GLY A 475 15.00 -8.03 4.93
N GLY A 476 15.76 -7.05 5.44
CA GLY A 476 15.20 -5.76 5.87
C GLY A 476 14.80 -4.87 4.70
N THR A 477 13.57 -4.35 4.65
CA THR A 477 13.21 -3.28 3.72
C THR A 477 13.98 -2.02 4.09
N ALA A 478 14.87 -1.57 3.19
CA ALA A 478 15.57 -0.29 3.38
C ALA A 478 14.51 0.81 3.54
N PRO A 479 14.53 1.59 4.65
CA PRO A 479 13.54 2.62 4.86
C PRO A 479 13.64 3.67 3.75
N ARG A 480 12.54 3.93 3.04
CA ARG A 480 12.40 5.09 2.13
C ARG A 480 12.20 6.39 2.90
N THR A 481 12.86 6.53 4.04
CA THR A 481 12.78 7.73 4.86
C THR A 481 13.66 8.80 4.23
N ARG A 482 13.01 9.75 3.55
CA ARG A 482 13.65 10.97 3.04
C ARG A 482 13.01 12.19 3.68
N ARG A 483 13.82 13.22 3.85
CA ARG A 483 13.33 14.53 4.27
C ARG A 483 12.81 15.26 3.04
N ASN A 484 11.50 15.20 2.86
CA ASN A 484 10.79 15.93 1.82
C ASN A 484 9.86 16.96 2.47
N TRP A 485 9.63 18.04 1.73
CA TRP A 485 8.68 19.06 2.09
C TRP A 485 7.71 19.28 0.94
N LEU A 486 6.43 19.37 1.24
CA LEU A 486 5.44 19.92 0.33
C LEU A 486 5.50 21.43 0.45
N CYS A 487 5.78 22.13 -0.66
CA CYS A 487 5.80 23.59 -0.68
C CYS A 487 4.71 24.11 -1.61
N ALA A 488 4.17 25.27 -1.28
CA ALA A 488 3.19 25.98 -2.07
C ALA A 488 3.74 27.36 -2.45
N TYR A 489 3.63 27.70 -3.72
CA TYR A 489 4.06 28.96 -4.30
C TYR A 489 2.87 29.63 -4.99
N ASN A 490 2.72 30.94 -4.84
CA ASN A 490 1.83 31.69 -5.70
C ASN A 490 2.36 31.63 -7.15
N ALA A 491 1.55 31.13 -8.07
CA ALA A 491 1.96 30.84 -9.44
C ALA A 491 2.41 32.10 -10.20
N LYS A 492 1.76 33.24 -9.96
CA LYS A 492 2.07 34.50 -10.63
C LYS A 492 3.30 35.21 -10.05
N SER A 493 3.42 35.26 -8.73
CA SER A 493 4.46 36.07 -8.05
C SER A 493 5.70 35.27 -7.63
N GLY A 494 5.61 33.95 -7.57
CA GLY A 494 6.66 33.10 -6.98
C GLY A 494 6.80 33.26 -5.47
N LYS A 495 5.91 34.00 -4.78
CA LYS A 495 5.93 34.10 -3.30
C LYS A 495 5.59 32.73 -2.72
N MET A 496 6.50 32.18 -1.91
CA MET A 496 6.21 30.97 -1.13
C MET A 496 5.10 31.28 -0.13
N LEU A 497 4.02 30.49 -0.16
CA LEU A 497 2.88 30.63 0.74
C LEU A 497 3.11 29.83 2.02
N TRP A 498 3.54 28.58 1.89
CA TRP A 498 3.85 27.70 3.02
C TRP A 498 4.74 26.53 2.58
N ARG A 499 5.34 25.87 3.57
CA ARG A 499 6.20 24.69 3.41
C ARG A 499 5.96 23.74 4.58
N ARG A 500 5.64 22.48 4.31
CA ARG A 500 5.29 21.47 5.33
C ARG A 500 6.08 20.19 5.16
N SER A 501 6.65 19.67 6.25
CA SER A 501 7.28 18.34 6.26
C SER A 501 6.25 17.24 6.45
N ALA A 502 6.48 16.07 5.82
CA ALA A 502 5.67 14.88 6.04
C ALA A 502 5.72 14.36 7.50
N ALA A 503 6.76 14.71 8.27
CA ALA A 503 6.99 14.20 9.62
C ALA A 503 6.31 15.01 10.75
N GLY A 504 5.36 15.90 10.43
CA GLY A 504 4.43 16.46 11.43
C GLY A 504 4.96 17.58 12.35
N ALA A 505 6.19 18.06 12.20
CA ALA A 505 6.62 19.24 12.95
C ALA A 505 6.07 20.51 12.27
N GLU A 506 5.10 21.16 12.93
CA GLU A 506 4.63 22.51 12.61
C GLU A 506 5.81 23.49 12.61
N GLN A 507 6.19 23.94 11.42
CA GLN A 507 6.73 25.28 11.25
C GLN A 507 5.73 26.02 10.37
N GLU A 508 4.63 26.47 10.99
CA GLU A 508 3.97 27.67 10.48
C GLU A 508 4.96 28.80 10.62
N SER A 509 5.74 29.03 9.57
CA SER A 509 6.47 30.26 9.46
C SER A 509 5.43 31.35 9.17
N LYS A 510 4.90 31.97 10.23
CA LYS A 510 4.17 33.24 10.14
C LYS A 510 5.10 34.24 9.45
N PHE A 511 4.80 34.55 8.19
CA PHE A 511 5.46 35.63 7.46
C PHE A 511 4.39 36.45 6.75
N GLU A 512 4.22 37.68 7.21
CA GLU A 512 3.51 38.76 6.51
C GLU A 512 4.13 39.02 5.13
#